data_AF-A0A557SRN7-F1
#
_entry.id   AF-A0A557SRN7-F1
#
_cell.length_a   1.000
_cell.length_b   1.000
_cell.length_c   1.000
_cell.angle_alpha   90.00
_cell.angle_beta   90.00
_cell.angle_gamma   90.00
#
_symmetry.space_group_name_H-M   'P 1'
#
loop_
_entity.id
_entity.type
_entity.pdbx_description
1 polymer ?
#
loop_
_entity_poly.entity_id
_entity_poly.type
_entity_poly.pdbx_seq_one_letter_code
_entity_poly.pdbx_strand_id
1 'polypeptide(L)'
;MTNYSTEIIECLASWTQQLQNCKGDPKCIEQCSKELRKRLDTIFPPSTKLEFDNDKISYIFSTIFFLSNRLNKALIGLAETDKAINNLVSEERSTMVGGNDSDVQDRQEFQNILNKILADYY
;
A
#
# COMPACT_ATOMS: atom_id res chain seq x y z
N MET A 1 -16.36 4.55 22.43
CA MET A 1 -15.07 5.06 21.91
C MET A 1 -14.64 6.22 22.79
N THR A 2 -13.36 6.33 23.13
CA THR A 2 -12.85 7.53 23.82
C THR A 2 -12.61 8.64 22.80
N ASN A 3 -12.59 9.91 23.23
CA ASN A 3 -12.29 11.05 22.35
C ASN A 3 -10.98 10.84 21.58
N TYR A 4 -9.96 10.27 22.24
CA TYR A 4 -8.69 9.89 21.63
C TYR A 4 -8.84 8.92 20.45
N SER A 5 -9.68 7.88 20.57
CA SER A 5 -9.91 6.92 19.48
C SER A 5 -10.58 7.61 18.28
N THR A 6 -11.55 8.49 18.54
CA THR A 6 -12.26 9.24 17.50
C THR A 6 -11.32 10.22 16.79
N GLU A 7 -10.51 10.97 17.54
CA GLU A 7 -9.54 11.92 16.99
C GLU A 7 -8.49 11.24 16.11
N ILE A 8 -8.03 10.04 16.48
CA ILE A 8 -7.10 9.26 15.66
C ILE A 8 -7.74 8.77 14.37
N ILE A 9 -8.97 8.23 14.44
CA ILE A 9 -9.69 7.74 13.26
C ILE A 9 -9.94 8.90 12.29
N GLU A 10 -10.40 10.04 12.79
CA GLU A 10 -10.63 11.24 11.98
C GLU A 10 -9.33 11.77 11.36
N CYS A 11 -8.23 11.76 12.12
CA CYS A 11 -6.91 12.14 11.62
C CYS A 11 -6.46 11.24 10.47
N LEU A 12 -6.54 9.92 10.63
CA LEU A 12 -6.13 8.95 9.60
C LEU A 12 -7.03 9.01 8.37
N ALA A 13 -8.34 9.18 8.54
CA ALA A 13 -9.29 9.32 7.44
C ALA A 13 -9.02 10.60 6.62
N SER A 14 -8.83 11.73 7.30
CA SER A 14 -8.49 13.01 6.66
C SER A 14 -7.15 12.93 5.93
N TRP A 15 -6.14 12.31 6.53
CA TRP A 15 -4.84 12.10 5.88
C TRP A 15 -4.95 11.22 4.63
N THR A 16 -5.73 10.14 4.70
CA THR A 16 -5.91 9.23 3.55
C THR A 16 -6.54 9.95 2.35
N GLN A 17 -7.54 10.82 2.59
CA GLN A 17 -8.12 11.65 1.54
C GLN A 17 -7.10 12.63 0.94
N GLN A 18 -6.27 13.26 1.77
CA GLN A 18 -5.21 14.15 1.29
C GLN A 18 -4.16 13.40 0.46
N LEU A 19 -3.77 12.21 0.90
CA LEU A 19 -2.81 11.36 0.19
C LEU A 19 -3.34 10.95 -1.20
N GLN A 20 -4.62 10.61 -1.31
CA GLN A 20 -5.26 10.30 -2.59
C GLN A 20 -5.22 11.48 -3.57
N ASN A 21 -5.35 12.71 -3.06
CA ASN A 21 -5.29 13.92 -3.87
C ASN A 21 -3.87 14.21 -4.41
N CYS A 22 -2.82 13.63 -3.84
CA CYS A 22 -1.46 13.82 -4.30
C CYS A 22 -1.15 13.12 -5.64
N LYS A 23 -1.96 12.16 -6.09
CA LYS A 23 -1.81 11.45 -7.38
C LYS A 23 -0.37 10.98 -7.68
N GLY A 24 0.39 10.59 -6.64
CA GLY A 24 1.76 10.12 -6.78
C GLY A 24 2.85 11.20 -6.80
N ASP A 25 2.54 12.50 -6.63
CA ASP A 25 3.57 13.54 -6.54
C ASP A 25 4.41 13.39 -5.25
N PRO A 26 5.73 13.12 -5.35
CA PRO A 26 6.57 12.85 -4.19
C PRO A 26 6.66 14.02 -3.22
N LYS A 27 6.60 15.27 -3.69
CA LYS A 27 6.62 16.46 -2.82
C LYS A 27 5.33 16.61 -2.03
N CYS A 28 4.19 16.40 -2.67
CA CYS A 28 2.89 16.35 -2.01
C CYS A 28 2.81 15.24 -0.97
N ILE A 29 3.32 14.04 -1.27
CA ILE A 29 3.37 12.90 -0.34
C ILE A 29 4.24 13.21 0.87
N GLU A 30 5.43 13.79 0.67
CA GLU A 30 6.32 14.20 1.76
C GLU A 30 5.64 15.22 2.68
N GLN A 31 4.92 16.18 2.09
CA GLN A 31 4.18 17.20 2.85
C GLN A 31 3.00 16.61 3.62
N CYS A 32 2.25 15.67 3.02
CA CYS A 32 1.18 14.94 3.69
C CYS A 32 1.71 14.11 4.87
N SER A 33 2.89 13.52 4.73
CA SER A 33 3.55 12.76 5.81
C SER A 33 3.95 13.67 6.99
N LYS A 34 4.50 14.86 6.71
CA LYS A 34 4.82 15.85 7.75
C LYS A 34 3.58 16.32 8.50
N GLU A 35 2.49 16.57 7.79
CA GLU A 35 1.22 16.99 8.38
C GLU A 35 0.59 15.88 9.25
N LEU A 36 0.62 14.63 8.79
CA LEU A 36 0.19 13.48 9.59
C LEU A 36 0.95 13.42 10.92
N ARG A 37 2.27 13.54 10.87
CA ARG A 37 3.11 13.50 12.08
C ARG A 37 2.73 14.61 13.05
N LYS A 38 2.57 15.84 12.57
CA LYS A 38 2.18 17.00 13.38
C LYS A 38 0.82 16.81 14.06
N ARG A 39 -0.16 16.24 13.33
CA ARG A 39 -1.48 15.94 13.88
C ARG A 39 -1.43 14.85 14.93
N LEU A 40 -0.70 13.77 14.67
CA LEU A 40 -0.49 12.71 15.65
C LEU A 40 0.19 13.26 16.91
N ASP A 41 1.25 14.07 16.78
CA ASP A 41 1.93 14.71 17.92
C ASP A 41 0.99 15.59 18.77
N THR A 42 -0.08 16.13 18.17
CA THR A 42 -1.10 16.92 18.89
C THR A 42 -2.12 16.04 19.59
N ILE A 43 -2.47 14.89 19.00
CA ILE A 43 -3.45 13.93 19.53
C ILE A 43 -2.83 13.06 20.63
N PHE A 44 -1.53 12.77 20.55
CA PHE A 44 -0.81 12.02 21.58
C PHE A 44 -0.68 12.87 22.85
N PRO A 45 -1.24 12.42 23.99
CA PRO A 45 -1.06 13.16 25.24
C PRO A 45 0.41 13.16 25.67
N PRO A 46 0.87 14.17 26.43
CA PRO A 46 2.22 14.20 26.97
C PRO A 46 2.48 12.95 27.83
N SER A 47 3.72 12.45 27.78
CA SER A 47 4.14 11.14 28.34
C SER A 47 3.79 10.90 29.81
N THR A 48 3.54 11.96 30.58
CA THR A 48 3.09 11.89 31.98
C THR A 48 1.62 11.46 32.15
N LYS A 49 0.80 11.48 31.09
CA LYS A 49 -0.58 10.93 31.06
C LYS A 49 -0.66 9.54 30.42
N LEU A 50 0.44 9.02 29.86
CA LEU A 50 0.46 7.81 29.03
C LEU A 50 0.41 6.50 29.82
N GLU A 51 0.77 6.50 31.12
CA GLU A 51 0.78 5.28 31.95
C GLU A 51 -0.60 4.59 32.03
N PHE A 52 -1.70 5.32 31.79
CA PHE A 52 -3.06 4.76 31.82
C PHE A 52 -3.64 4.34 30.46
N ASP A 53 -3.00 4.68 29.32
CA ASP A 53 -3.51 4.40 27.97
C ASP A 53 -2.50 3.65 27.07
N ASN A 54 -1.42 3.13 27.66
CA ASN A 54 -0.33 2.45 26.94
C ASN A 54 -0.82 1.27 26.08
N ASP A 55 -1.74 0.45 26.59
CA ASP A 55 -2.30 -0.69 25.85
C ASP A 55 -3.07 -0.27 24.60
N LYS A 56 -3.81 0.85 24.65
CA LYS A 56 -4.56 1.37 23.49
C LYS A 56 -3.62 1.96 22.46
N ILE A 57 -2.58 2.65 22.91
CA ILE A 57 -1.54 3.21 22.05
C ILE A 57 -0.77 2.09 21.35
N SER A 58 -0.36 1.06 22.09
CA SER A 58 0.27 -0.13 21.52
C SER A 58 -0.64 -0.84 20.52
N TYR A 59 -1.95 -0.92 20.78
CA TYR A 59 -2.92 -1.49 19.84
C TYR A 59 -3.03 -0.67 18.54
N ILE A 60 -3.13 0.67 18.65
CA ILE A 60 -3.19 1.56 17.49
C ILE A 60 -1.90 1.49 16.67
N PHE A 61 -0.73 1.56 17.31
CA PHE A 61 0.54 1.42 16.60
C PHE A 61 0.68 0.05 15.94
N SER A 62 0.34 -1.02 16.63
CA SER A 62 0.35 -2.38 16.05
C SER A 62 -0.57 -2.48 14.83
N THR A 63 -1.75 -1.84 14.90
CA THR A 63 -2.70 -1.78 13.78
C THR A 63 -2.12 -0.97 12.61
N ILE A 64 -1.51 0.19 12.87
CA ILE A 64 -0.86 1.01 11.84
C ILE A 64 0.29 0.24 11.18
N PHE A 65 1.14 -0.43 11.96
CA PHE A 65 2.23 -1.26 11.43
C PHE A 65 1.71 -2.43 10.60
N PHE A 66 0.69 -3.13 11.07
CA PHE A 66 0.05 -4.22 10.34
C PHE A 66 -0.53 -3.74 9.00
N LEU A 67 -1.30 -2.65 9.01
CA LEU A 67 -1.88 -2.07 7.81
C LEU A 67 -0.81 -1.57 6.84
N SER A 68 0.23 -0.89 7.35
CA SER A 68 1.34 -0.38 6.54
C SER A 68 2.11 -1.52 5.85
N ASN A 69 2.36 -2.62 6.55
CA ASN A 69 3.00 -3.80 5.96
C ASN A 69 2.15 -4.43 4.86
N ARG A 70 0.83 -4.52 5.06
CA ARG A 70 -0.09 -5.04 4.04
C ARG A 70 -0.12 -4.12 2.81
N LEU A 71 -0.14 -2.81 3.02
CA LEU A 71 -0.13 -1.81 1.97
C LEU A 71 1.17 -1.85 1.16
N ASN A 72 2.31 -2.04 1.84
CA ASN A 72 3.61 -2.20 1.20
C ASN A 72 3.67 -3.48 0.35
N LYS A 73 3.16 -4.62 0.86
CA LYS A 73 3.06 -5.85 0.07
C LYS A 73 2.19 -5.67 -1.18
N ALA A 74 1.04 -5.00 -1.06
CA ALA A 74 0.17 -4.70 -2.19
C ALA A 74 0.87 -3.81 -3.24
N LEU A 75 1.65 -2.81 -2.81
CA LEU A 75 2.45 -1.97 -3.72
C LEU A 75 3.51 -2.78 -4.48
N ILE A 76 4.20 -3.70 -3.80
CA ILE A 76 5.18 -4.60 -4.45
C ILE A 76 4.47 -5.53 -5.44
N GLY A 77 3.35 -6.13 -5.04
CA GLY A 77 2.54 -6.99 -5.92
C GLY A 77 2.05 -6.26 -7.16
N LEU A 78 1.65 -4.99 -7.03
CA LEU A 78 1.26 -4.14 -8.16
C LEU A 78 2.44 -3.88 -9.11
N ALA A 79 3.62 -3.58 -8.58
CA ALA A 79 4.82 -3.37 -9.38
C ALA A 79 5.27 -4.64 -10.14
N GLU A 80 5.21 -5.80 -9.48
CA GLU A 80 5.49 -7.09 -10.15
C GLU A 80 4.44 -7.43 -11.21
N THR A 81 3.17 -7.08 -10.98
CA THR A 81 2.10 -7.23 -11.98
C THR A 81 2.35 -6.35 -13.20
N ASP A 82 2.72 -5.09 -12.99
CA ASP A 82 3.06 -4.16 -14.08
C ASP A 82 4.27 -4.64 -14.90
N LYS A 83 5.30 -5.17 -14.21
CA LYS A 83 6.46 -5.80 -14.86
C LYS A 83 6.07 -7.02 -15.69
N ALA A 84 5.22 -7.91 -15.16
CA ALA A 84 4.75 -9.08 -15.89
C ALA A 84 3.96 -8.70 -17.15
N ILE A 85 3.11 -7.68 -17.07
CA ILE A 85 2.37 -7.15 -18.23
C ILE A 85 3.32 -6.56 -19.27
N ASN A 86 4.30 -5.76 -18.84
CA ASN A 86 5.28 -5.15 -19.74
C ASN A 86 6.13 -6.22 -20.46
N ASN A 87 6.52 -7.29 -19.77
CA ASN A 87 7.24 -8.41 -20.37
C ASN A 87 6.39 -9.11 -21.45
N LEU A 88 5.12 -9.41 -21.16
CA LEU A 88 4.20 -10.01 -22.13
C LEU A 88 4.04 -9.13 -23.38
N VAL A 89 3.85 -7.82 -23.21
CA VAL A 89 3.70 -6.88 -24.34
C VAL A 89 4.99 -6.78 -25.17
N SER A 90 6.16 -6.89 -24.52
CA SER A 90 7.45 -6.91 -25.22
C SER A 90 7.72 -8.22 -25.96
N GLU A 91 7.26 -9.35 -25.42
CA GLU A 91 7.35 -10.68 -26.03
C GLU A 91 6.37 -10.82 -27.20
N GLU A 92 5.10 -10.39 -27.08
CA GLU A 92 4.12 -10.35 -28.19
C GLU A 92 4.63 -9.52 -29.39
N ARG A 93 5.30 -8.40 -29.14
CA ARG A 93 5.94 -7.59 -30.21
C ARG A 93 7.09 -8.32 -30.89
N SER A 94 7.71 -9.29 -30.22
CA SER A 94 8.84 -10.07 -30.71
C SER A 94 8.39 -11.37 -31.39
N THR A 95 7.22 -11.92 -31.02
CA THR A 95 6.69 -13.22 -31.49
C THR A 95 5.70 -13.15 -32.65
N MET A 96 5.42 -11.97 -33.25
CA MET A 96 4.63 -11.79 -34.49
C MET A 96 5.12 -12.59 -35.73
N VAL A 97 6.11 -13.50 -35.58
CA VAL A 97 6.68 -14.39 -36.60
C VAL A 97 6.36 -15.88 -36.34
N GLY A 98 5.79 -16.27 -35.19
CA GLY A 98 5.52 -17.67 -34.80
C GLY A 98 4.03 -18.06 -34.82
N GLY A 99 3.71 -19.26 -35.32
CA GLY A 99 2.32 -19.74 -35.50
C GLY A 99 1.58 -20.11 -34.20
N ASN A 100 0.25 -20.31 -34.33
CA ASN A 100 -0.78 -20.46 -33.27
C ASN A 100 -0.47 -21.31 -32.02
N ASP A 101 0.49 -22.24 -32.04
CA ASP A 101 0.81 -23.07 -30.86
C ASP A 101 1.65 -22.32 -29.81
N SER A 102 2.47 -21.33 -30.19
CA SER A 102 3.26 -20.55 -29.23
C SER A 102 2.37 -19.63 -28.38
N ASP A 103 1.30 -19.09 -28.96
CA ASP A 103 0.40 -18.13 -28.33
C ASP A 103 -0.39 -18.72 -27.14
N VAL A 104 -0.70 -20.02 -27.21
CA VAL A 104 -1.35 -20.75 -26.10
C VAL A 104 -0.39 -20.96 -24.93
N GLN A 105 0.87 -21.25 -25.23
CA GLN A 105 1.91 -21.50 -24.23
C GLN A 105 2.31 -20.21 -23.49
N ASP A 106 2.48 -19.11 -24.24
CA ASP A 106 2.80 -17.78 -23.69
C ASP A 106 1.69 -17.27 -22.75
N ARG A 107 0.42 -17.48 -23.11
CA ARG A 107 -0.72 -17.17 -22.23
C ARG A 107 -0.73 -17.99 -20.94
N GLN A 108 -0.38 -19.27 -21.03
CA GLN A 108 -0.37 -20.17 -19.88
C GLN A 108 0.77 -19.80 -18.92
N GLU A 109 1.93 -19.43 -19.45
CA GLU A 109 3.05 -18.93 -18.67
C GLU A 109 2.73 -17.61 -17.97
N PHE A 110 2.12 -16.66 -18.69
CA PHE A 110 1.65 -15.41 -18.08
C PHE A 110 0.61 -15.65 -16.98
N GLN A 111 -0.36 -16.55 -17.18
CA GLN A 111 -1.33 -16.91 -16.14
C GLN A 111 -0.66 -17.48 -14.90
N ASN A 112 0.36 -18.32 -15.06
CA ASN A 112 1.10 -18.88 -13.93
C ASN A 112 1.88 -17.80 -13.17
N ILE A 113 2.49 -16.85 -13.89
CA ILE A 113 3.19 -15.70 -13.29
C ILE A 113 2.20 -14.81 -12.53
N LEU A 114 1.05 -14.50 -13.12
CA LEU A 114 0.01 -13.70 -12.48
C LEU A 114 -0.53 -14.39 -11.21
N ASN A 115 -0.85 -15.68 -11.29
CA ASN A 115 -1.32 -16.46 -10.14
C ASN A 115 -0.30 -16.48 -9.00
N LYS A 116 0.99 -16.56 -9.34
CA LYS A 116 2.08 -16.49 -8.36
C LYS A 116 2.15 -15.12 -7.69
N ILE A 117 2.07 -14.03 -8.46
CA ILE A 117 2.07 -12.66 -7.92
C ILE A 117 0.86 -12.45 -7.00
N LEU A 118 -0.31 -12.96 -7.37
CA LEU A 118 -1.50 -12.90 -6.53
C LEU A 118 -1.30 -13.66 -5.21
N ALA A 119 -0.74 -14.87 -5.26
CA ALA A 119 -0.51 -15.68 -4.06
C ALA A 119 0.56 -15.10 -3.11
N ASP A 120 1.61 -14.47 -3.67
CA ASP A 120 2.76 -14.00 -2.89
C ASP A 120 2.50 -12.64 -2.22
N TYR A 121 1.64 -11.79 -2.81
CA TYR A 121 1.52 -10.38 -2.42
C TYR A 121 0.13 -9.92 -1.95
N TYR A 122 -0.94 -10.68 -2.19
CA TYR A 122 -2.33 -10.30 -1.87
C TYR A 122 -3.02 -11.28 -0.91
#